data_AF-A0A2D6GS95-F1
#
_entry.id   AF-A0A2D6GS95-F1
#
_cell.length_a   1.000
_cell.length_b   1.000
_cell.length_c   1.000
_cell.angle_alpha   90.00
_cell.angle_beta   90.00
_cell.angle_gamma   90.00
#
_symmetry.space_group_name_H-M   'P 1'
#
loop_
_entity.id
_entity.type
_entity.pdbx_description
1 polymer ?
#
loop_
_entity_poly.entity_id
_entity_poly.type
_entity_poly.pdbx_seq_one_letter_code
_entity_poly.pdbx_strand_id
1 'polypeptide(L)' 'MRAHIITAIGLLILAIFAYRGANALMAPGFGWSELYVLGGLILGGWVSFSGSSELLARRREARAAAD' A
#
# COMPACT_ATOMS: atom_id res chain seq x y z
N MET A 1 -0.31 8.46 -16.22
CA MET A 1 -1.32 8.91 -15.23
C MET A 1 -1.85 7.77 -14.37
N ARG A 2 -2.44 6.71 -14.95
CA ARG A 2 -3.04 5.57 -14.19
C ARG A 2 -2.12 4.97 -13.11
N ALA A 3 -0.84 4.72 -13.43
CA ALA A 3 0.09 4.11 -12.48
C ALA A 3 0.39 4.99 -11.25
N HIS A 4 0.49 6.32 -11.44
CA HIS A 4 0.68 7.27 -10.33
C HIS A 4 -0.54 7.37 -9.42
N ILE A 5 -1.75 7.25 -9.99
CA ILE A 5 -2.99 7.23 -9.22
C ILE A 5 -3.07 5.96 -8.37
N ILE A 6 -2.75 4.80 -8.94
CA ILE A 6 -2.78 3.52 -8.22
C ILE A 6 -1.76 3.50 -7.06
N THR A 7 -0.55 4.02 -7.29
CA THR A 7 0.46 4.14 -6.22
C THR A 7 0.05 5.13 -5.15
N ALA A 8 -0.51 6.29 -5.52
CA ALA A 8 -0.99 7.28 -4.56
C ALA A 8 -2.15 6.73 -3.71
N ILE A 9 -3.10 6.00 -4.31
CA ILE A 9 -4.21 5.35 -3.60
C ILE A 9 -3.68 4.26 -2.67
N GLY A 10 -2.75 3.41 -3.14
CA GLY A 10 -2.11 2.40 -2.31
C GLY A 10 -1.42 3.00 -1.09
N LEU A 11 -0.61 4.04 -1.29
CA LEU A 11 0.08 4.75 -0.22
C LEU A 11 -0.88 5.42 0.77
N LEU A 12 -1.97 6.00 0.27
CA LEU A 12 -2.99 6.62 1.11
C LEU A 12 -3.67 5.57 2.01
N ILE A 13 -4.07 4.42 1.44
CA ILE A 13 -4.65 3.31 2.21
C ILE A 13 -3.65 2.81 3.25
N LEU A 14 -2.39 2.61 2.85
CA LEU A 14 -1.32 2.17 3.75
C LEU A 14 -1.15 3.13 4.93
N ALA A 15 -1.10 4.44 4.65
CA ALA A 15 -0.92 5.47 5.68
C ALA A 15 -2.08 5.51 6.69
N ILE A 16 -3.32 5.44 6.20
CA ILE A 16 -4.52 5.42 7.05
C ILE A 16 -4.50 4.20 7.98
N PHE A 17 -4.22 3.01 7.43
CA PHE A 17 -4.22 1.78 8.21
C PHE A 17 -3.01 1.66 9.12
N ALA A 18 -1.85 2.21 8.76
CA ALA A 18 -0.69 2.30 9.63
C ALA A 18 -0.98 3.16 10.86
N TYR A 19 -1.59 4.34 10.68
CA TYR A 19 -2.02 5.19 11.79
C TYR A 19 -3.05 4.49 12.68
N ARG A 20 -4.03 3.81 12.07
CA ARG A 20 -5.04 3.05 12.80
C ARG A 20 -4.46 1.85 13.55
N GLY A 21 -3.45 1.19 12.99
CA GLY A 21 -2.66 0.12 13.61
C GLY A 21 -1.86 0.61 14.81
N ALA A 22 -1.19 1.75 14.69
CA ALA A 22 -0.48 2.37 15.80
C ALA A 22 -1.43 2.71 16.96
N ASN A 23 -2.62 3.25 16.67
CA ASN A 23 -3.63 3.53 17.70
C ASN A 23 -4.21 2.25 18.32
N ALA A 24 -4.44 1.19 17.54
CA ALA A 24 -4.90 -0.10 18.06
C ALA A 24 -3.85 -0.77 18.98
N LEU A 25 -2.56 -0.63 18.67
CA LEU A 25 -1.47 -1.08 19.55
C LEU A 25 -1.42 -0.31 20.88
N MET A 26 -1.81 0.96 20.89
CA MET A 26 -1.84 1.80 22.09
C MET A 26 -3.08 1.56 22.98
N ALA A 27 -4.18 1.08 22.42
CA ALA A 27 -5.39 0.71 23.14
C ALA A 27 -5.70 -0.78 22.91
N PRO A 28 -4.95 -1.68 23.57
CA PRO A 28 -5.08 -3.12 23.35
C PRO A 28 -6.46 -3.59 23.79
N GLY A 29 -7.24 -4.11 22.84
CA GLY A 29 -8.57 -4.62 23.09
C GLY A 29 -8.90 -5.67 22.05
N PHE A 30 -8.37 -6.89 22.24
CA PHE A 30 -8.51 -8.04 21.34
C PHE A 30 -9.93 -8.18 20.79
N GLY A 31 -10.17 -7.62 19.59
CA GLY A 31 -11.48 -7.52 19.02
C GLY A 31 -11.46 -7.48 17.49
N TRP A 32 -12.66 -7.39 16.91
CA TRP A 32 -12.86 -7.30 15.46
C TRP A 32 -12.17 -6.07 14.83
N SER A 33 -11.84 -5.07 15.65
CA SER A 33 -11.12 -3.87 15.24
C SER A 33 -9.68 -4.17 14.81
N GLU A 34 -8.91 -4.96 15.57
CA GLU A 34 -7.54 -5.33 15.19
C GLU A 34 -7.52 -6.13 13.88
N LEU A 35 -8.45 -7.06 13.70
CA LEU A 35 -8.53 -7.87 12.46
C LEU A 35 -8.80 -6.99 11.24
N TYR A 36 -9.70 -6.01 11.36
CA TYR A 36 -9.98 -5.07 10.29
C TYR A 36 -8.75 -4.20 9.96
N VAL A 37 -8.05 -3.74 10.99
CA VAL A 37 -6.84 -2.92 10.84
C VAL A 37 -5.72 -3.72 10.18
N LEU A 38 -5.52 -4.98 10.59
CA LEU A 38 -4.54 -5.89 10.01
C LEU A 38 -4.86 -6.15 8.53
N GLY A 39 -6.13 -6.42 8.21
CA GLY A 39 -6.60 -6.64 6.85
C GLY A 39 -6.33 -5.45 5.92
N GLY A 40 -6.57 -4.22 6.39
CA GLY A 40 -6.30 -3.03 5.58
C GLY A 40 -4.81 -2.67 5.48
N LEU A 41 -3.98 -3.02 6.47
CA LEU A 41 -2.52 -2.94 6.35
C LEU A 41 -1.99 -3.88 5.27
N ILE A 42 -2.47 -5.13 5.26
CA ILE A 42 -2.10 -6.14 4.25
C ILE A 42 -2.53 -5.69 2.86
N LEU A 43 -3.80 -5.28 2.70
CA LEU A 43 -4.33 -4.81 1.42
C LEU A 43 -3.64 -3.52 0.95
N GLY A 44 -3.41 -2.56 1.85
CA GLY A 44 -2.69 -1.31 1.53
C GLY A 44 -1.25 -1.55 1.11
N GLY A 45 -0.57 -2.49 1.76
CA GLY A 45 0.78 -2.95 1.38
C GLY A 45 0.79 -3.60 0.00
N TRP A 46 -0.14 -4.51 -0.25
CA TRP A 46 -0.27 -5.21 -1.52
C TRP A 46 -0.56 -4.26 -2.70
N VAL A 47 -1.50 -3.32 -2.51
CA VAL A 47 -1.84 -2.33 -3.54
C VAL A 47 -0.66 -1.36 -3.79
N SER A 48 0.04 -0.95 -2.75
CA SER A 48 1.26 -0.12 -2.89
C SER A 48 2.37 -0.86 -3.64
N PHE A 49 2.55 -2.16 -3.35
CA PHE A 49 3.60 -2.98 -3.97
C PHE A 49 3.29 -3.33 -5.44
N SER A 50 2.05 -3.67 -5.76
CA SER A 50 1.62 -3.90 -7.15
C SER A 50 1.69 -2.63 -8.00
N GLY A 51 1.29 -1.48 -7.44
CA GLY A 51 1.41 -0.20 -8.15
C GLY A 51 2.87 0.20 -8.43
N SER A 52 3.78 -0.04 -7.49
CA SER A 52 5.20 0.31 -7.63
C SER A 52 5.97 -0.65 -8.54
N SER A 53 5.65 -1.94 -8.51
CA SER A 53 6.23 -2.94 -9.42
C SER A 53 5.85 -2.69 -10.88
N GLU A 54 4.62 -2.24 -11.16
CA GLU A 54 4.20 -1.87 -12.52
C GLU A 54 4.90 -0.59 -13.02
N LEU A 55 5.21 0.34 -12.12
CA LEU A 55 6.05 1.52 -12.41
C LEU A 55 7.51 1.14 -12.70
N LEU A 56 8.06 0.18 -11.95
CA LEU A 56 9.42 -0.34 -12.15
C LEU A 56 9.54 -1.14 -13.45
N ALA A 57 8.54 -1.95 -13.80
CA ALA A 57 8.51 -2.71 -15.05
C ALA A 57 8.52 -1.78 -16.27
N ARG A 58 7.67 -0.75 -16.28
CA ARG A 58 7.65 0.24 -17.37
C ARG A 58 8.95 1.04 -17.47
N ARG A 59 9.60 1.32 -16.34
CA ARG A 59 10.94 1.96 -16.34
C ARG A 59 12.02 1.05 -16.90
N ARG A 60 11.93 -0.27 -16.70
CA ARG A 60 12.87 -1.24 -17.30
C ARG A 60 12.66 -1.35 -18.80
N GLU A 61 11.41 -1.43 -19.27
CA GLU A 61 11.07 -1.44 -20.70
C GLU A 61 11.52 -0.14 -21.39
N ALA A 62 11.30 1.02 -20.78
CA ALA A 62 11.76 2.30 -21.32
C ALA A 62 13.29 2.42 -21.40
N ARG A 63 14.02 1.74 -20.50
CA ARG A 63 15.49 1.70 -20.52
C ARG A 63 16.01 0.74 -21.59
N ALA A 64 15.39 -0.43 -21.71
CA ALA A 64 15.73 -1.43 -22.72
C ALA A 64 15.39 -1.01 -24.15
N ALA A 65 14.47 -0.05 -24.34
CA ALA A 65 14.16 0.54 -25.64
C ALA A 65 15.06 1.74 -26.00
N ALA A 66 15.89 2.22 -25.06
CA ALA A 66 16.81 3.34 -25.25
C ALA A 66 18.26 2.90 -25.50
N ASP A 67 18.56 1.61 -25.31
CA ASP A 67 19.81 0.93 -25.67
C ASP A 67 19.69 0.26 -27.04
#